data_AF-A0A916Z5J0-F1
#
_entry.id   AF-A0A916Z5J0-F1
#
_cell.length_a   1.000
_cell.length_b   1.000
_cell.length_c   1.000
_cell.angle_alpha   90.00
_cell.angle_beta   90.00
_cell.angle_gamma   90.00
#
_symmetry.space_group_name_H-M   'P 1'
#
loop_
_entity.id
_entity.type
_entity.pdbx_description
1 polymer ?
#
loop_
_entity_poly.entity_id
_entity_poly.type
_entity_poly.pdbx_seq_one_letter_code
_entity_poly.pdbx_strand_id
1 'polypeptide(L)'
;MNTQSKLLLIFTFVAHLAFSQDTIVVKMTLKAGHVKSIRSRPVLSLEKDISKFMIVENLKSFIIKRFSVFPEHSAYQDLKNNLMTEVDFTARTKIFDFDSSKVYKGRSKSIVYCLVGTYSDGKKVVIIDQNGDYNFNNDHIFAFDFIPESFKPDQAGFFSSKEVNKFLDEEVTAVEIKVEGFYDTTRYSRNILIKPVPYNTGVGYPNKTEQELHLSIELSEHLEGEFILNSKKYYLSMYNILPYLTYKNKSFLRLLFRKENEEFNSKNNNSNHPDFLIIENKKYLIASVSRFGDEVILRYSKD
;
A
#
# COMPACT_ATOMS: atom_id res chain seq x y z
N MET A 1 71.44 -38.40 11.67
CA MET A 1 71.62 -36.93 11.75
C MET A 1 71.59 -36.37 10.35
N ASN A 2 70.51 -35.71 9.92
CA ASN A 2 70.49 -34.26 9.73
C ASN A 2 69.10 -33.84 9.26
N THR A 3 68.46 -33.03 10.09
CA THR A 3 67.29 -32.19 9.86
C THR A 3 67.54 -31.21 8.71
N GLN A 4 66.55 -31.03 7.82
CA GLN A 4 66.08 -29.69 7.47
C GLN A 4 64.74 -29.74 6.73
N SER A 5 63.71 -29.29 7.45
CA SER A 5 62.40 -28.90 6.97
C SER A 5 62.51 -27.79 5.92
N LYS A 6 61.75 -27.91 4.82
CA LYS A 6 61.32 -26.74 4.04
C LYS A 6 59.81 -26.78 3.86
N LEU A 7 59.17 -25.87 4.59
CA LEU A 7 57.84 -25.29 4.35
C LEU A 7 57.57 -25.14 2.84
N LEU A 8 56.44 -25.64 2.35
CA LEU A 8 55.17 -24.92 2.26
C LEU A 8 55.22 -23.71 1.31
N LEU A 9 54.75 -23.94 0.08
CA LEU A 9 54.08 -22.92 -0.73
C LEU A 9 53.13 -23.65 -1.69
N ILE A 10 52.05 -24.19 -1.12
CA ILE A 10 50.85 -24.48 -1.91
C ILE A 10 50.25 -23.12 -2.21
N PHE A 11 50.52 -22.61 -3.41
CA PHE A 11 49.72 -21.55 -4.00
C PHE A 11 48.32 -22.13 -4.25
N THR A 12 47.47 -22.07 -3.23
CA THR A 12 46.03 -22.14 -3.43
C THR A 12 45.66 -20.93 -4.24
N PHE A 13 45.55 -21.12 -5.56
CA PHE A 13 44.89 -20.20 -6.46
C PHE A 13 43.43 -20.15 -6.04
N VAL A 14 43.13 -19.33 -5.03
CA VAL A 14 41.76 -18.91 -4.75
C VAL A 14 41.40 -18.05 -5.94
N ALA A 15 40.81 -18.67 -6.96
CA ALA A 15 40.04 -17.96 -7.94
C ALA A 15 38.93 -17.25 -7.15
N HIS A 16 39.19 -16.00 -6.78
CA HIS A 16 38.12 -15.04 -6.57
C HIS A 16 37.35 -15.02 -7.89
N LEU A 17 36.31 -15.85 -7.97
CA LEU A 17 35.19 -15.59 -8.83
C LEU A 17 34.76 -14.17 -8.47
N ALA A 18 35.18 -13.22 -9.30
CA ALA A 18 34.61 -11.90 -9.34
C ALA A 18 33.14 -12.10 -9.67
N PHE A 19 32.32 -12.31 -8.64
CA PHE A 19 30.89 -12.05 -8.73
C PHE A 19 30.82 -10.62 -9.26
N SER A 20 30.41 -10.45 -10.52
CA SER A 20 30.32 -9.10 -11.05
C SER A 20 29.40 -8.33 -10.13
N GLN A 21 29.83 -7.14 -9.71
CA GLN A 21 29.07 -6.18 -8.91
C GLN A 21 27.85 -5.62 -9.68
N ASP A 22 27.37 -6.35 -10.69
CA ASP A 22 26.28 -5.96 -11.56
C ASP A 22 24.93 -6.33 -10.96
N THR A 23 24.85 -7.03 -9.81
CA THR A 23 23.58 -7.38 -9.16
C THR A 23 23.58 -6.98 -7.68
N ILE A 24 22.53 -6.29 -7.26
CA ILE A 24 22.27 -5.91 -5.87
C ILE A 24 21.01 -6.66 -5.41
N VAL A 25 21.09 -7.33 -4.26
CA VAL A 25 19.94 -7.95 -3.60
C VAL A 25 19.60 -7.12 -2.38
N VAL A 26 18.38 -6.60 -2.33
CA VAL A 26 17.88 -5.78 -1.22
C VAL A 26 16.83 -6.58 -0.46
N LYS A 27 17.08 -6.86 0.82
CA LYS A 27 16.09 -7.47 1.72
C LYS A 27 15.17 -6.38 2.27
N MET A 28 13.88 -6.56 2.12
CA MET A 28 12.87 -5.58 2.48
C MET A 28 12.11 -6.04 3.72
N THR A 29 11.86 -5.11 4.64
CA THR A 29 11.10 -5.34 5.88
C THR A 29 9.87 -4.43 5.89
N LEU A 30 8.74 -4.94 6.37
CA LEU A 30 7.54 -4.14 6.52
C LEU A 30 7.76 -3.05 7.58
N LYS A 31 7.42 -1.82 7.23
CA LYS A 31 7.49 -0.63 8.09
C LYS A 31 6.13 0.03 8.17
N ALA A 32 5.76 0.43 9.38
CA ALA A 32 4.63 1.31 9.63
C ALA A 32 5.07 2.76 9.36
N GLY A 33 4.21 3.54 8.71
CA GLY A 33 4.43 4.98 8.53
C GLY A 33 3.95 5.51 7.20
N HIS A 34 3.69 6.82 7.19
CA HIS A 34 3.39 7.58 5.98
C HIS A 34 4.67 7.82 5.17
N VAL A 35 4.55 7.79 3.85
CA VAL A 35 5.64 8.19 2.97
C VAL A 35 5.15 9.31 2.07
N LYS A 36 5.71 10.48 2.34
CA LYS A 36 5.43 11.72 1.64
C LYS A 36 5.68 11.51 0.14
N SER A 37 4.63 11.73 -0.67
CA SER A 37 4.63 11.82 -2.15
C SER A 37 3.87 10.72 -2.91
N ILE A 38 3.24 9.75 -2.23
CA ILE A 38 2.45 8.74 -2.93
C ILE A 38 0.98 9.13 -2.90
N ARG A 39 0.39 9.32 -4.09
CA ARG A 39 -1.08 9.38 -4.23
C ARG A 39 -1.62 7.95 -4.11
N SER A 40 -1.74 7.45 -2.89
CA SER A 40 -2.18 6.08 -2.57
C SER A 40 -3.56 6.03 -1.90
N ARG A 41 -4.40 7.06 -2.08
CA ARG A 41 -5.71 7.15 -1.43
C ARG A 41 -6.79 6.52 -2.31
N PRO A 42 -7.14 5.24 -2.14
CA PRO A 42 -8.27 4.67 -2.86
C PRO A 42 -9.56 5.35 -2.40
N VAL A 43 -10.39 5.71 -3.37
CA VAL A 43 -11.77 6.09 -3.11
C VAL A 43 -12.55 4.83 -2.75
N LEU A 44 -13.25 4.87 -1.64
CA LEU A 44 -14.03 3.72 -1.18
C LEU A 44 -15.36 3.61 -1.93
N SER A 45 -15.75 2.36 -2.21
CA SER A 45 -17.05 2.06 -2.82
C SER A 45 -18.16 2.18 -1.78
N LEU A 46 -19.35 2.64 -2.18
CA LEU A 46 -20.53 2.62 -1.30
C LEU A 46 -20.98 1.17 -1.06
N GLU A 47 -21.25 0.81 0.19
CA GLU A 47 -21.93 -0.44 0.53
C GLU A 47 -23.44 -0.24 0.40
N LYS A 48 -24.08 -1.10 -0.38
CA LYS A 48 -25.51 -0.96 -0.72
C LYS A 48 -26.40 -1.63 0.32
N ASP A 49 -25.94 -2.76 0.84
CA ASP A 49 -26.68 -3.50 1.86
C ASP A 49 -26.11 -3.20 3.24
N ILE A 50 -26.77 -2.26 3.92
CA ILE A 50 -26.41 -1.86 5.28
C ILE A 50 -27.15 -2.65 6.37
N SER A 51 -28.06 -3.57 6.00
CA SER A 51 -28.96 -4.23 6.95
C SER A 51 -28.25 -5.12 7.98
N LYS A 52 -27.06 -5.61 7.62
CA LYS A 52 -26.22 -6.47 8.46
C LYS A 52 -25.36 -5.73 9.49
N PHE A 53 -25.32 -4.39 9.45
CA PHE A 53 -24.43 -3.62 10.31
C PHE A 53 -25.16 -3.12 11.56
N MET A 54 -24.51 -3.27 12.71
CA MET A 54 -24.91 -2.59 13.93
C MET A 54 -24.25 -1.21 13.95
N ILE A 55 -25.09 -0.17 13.99
CA ILE A 55 -24.69 1.24 13.88
C ILE A 55 -24.70 1.89 15.27
N VAL A 56 -23.79 2.85 15.49
CA VAL A 56 -23.74 3.64 16.70
C VAL A 56 -24.99 4.51 16.85
N GLU A 57 -25.68 4.39 17.99
CA GLU A 57 -26.78 5.25 18.37
C GLU A 57 -26.24 6.68 18.54
N ASN A 58 -26.86 7.69 17.91
CA ASN A 58 -26.50 9.15 17.88
C ASN A 58 -25.90 9.71 16.57
N LEU A 59 -25.87 8.95 15.48
CA LEU A 59 -25.52 9.51 14.17
C LEU A 59 -26.73 10.22 13.53
N LYS A 60 -26.55 11.48 13.14
CA LYS A 60 -27.54 12.28 12.39
C LYS A 60 -27.66 11.81 10.94
N SER A 61 -26.53 11.50 10.32
CA SER A 61 -26.44 10.94 8.97
C SER A 61 -25.20 10.07 8.86
N PHE A 62 -25.26 9.03 8.04
CA PHE A 62 -24.12 8.15 7.79
C PHE A 62 -24.23 7.46 6.44
N ILE A 63 -23.09 7.01 5.94
CA ILE A 63 -22.98 6.02 4.88
C ILE A 63 -21.94 4.98 5.28
N ILE A 64 -22.08 3.77 4.73
CA ILE A 64 -21.06 2.73 4.86
C ILE A 64 -20.32 2.61 3.54
N LYS A 65 -19.01 2.65 3.64
CA LYS A 65 -18.06 2.51 2.57
C LYS A 65 -17.31 1.21 2.73
N ARG A 66 -16.87 0.62 1.62
CA ARG A 66 -16.08 -0.60 1.60
C ARG A 66 -14.78 -0.40 0.83
N PHE A 67 -13.72 -0.94 1.39
CA PHE A 67 -12.41 -1.03 0.79
C PHE A 67 -12.07 -2.49 0.55
N SER A 68 -11.67 -2.84 -0.67
CA SER A 68 -11.15 -4.16 -0.95
C SER A 68 -9.63 -4.12 -0.95
N VAL A 69 -9.01 -4.78 0.03
CA VAL A 69 -7.56 -4.98 0.12
C VAL A 69 -7.05 -5.93 -0.97
N PHE A 70 -7.92 -6.71 -1.61
CA PHE A 70 -7.55 -7.57 -2.74
C PHE A 70 -8.66 -7.52 -3.80
N PRO A 71 -8.74 -6.43 -4.61
CA PRO A 71 -9.86 -6.15 -5.51
C PRO A 71 -10.15 -7.26 -6.52
N GLU A 72 -9.15 -7.99 -6.96
CA GLU A 72 -9.24 -9.16 -7.83
C GLU A 72 -9.99 -10.32 -7.17
N HIS A 73 -9.66 -10.62 -5.91
CA HIS A 73 -10.33 -11.67 -5.14
C HIS A 73 -11.75 -11.23 -4.79
N SER A 74 -11.94 -9.98 -4.38
CA SER A 74 -13.27 -9.44 -4.09
C SER A 74 -14.16 -9.37 -5.34
N ALA A 75 -13.62 -9.00 -6.51
CA ALA A 75 -14.37 -8.97 -7.77
C ALA A 75 -14.85 -10.38 -8.19
N TYR A 76 -14.02 -11.41 -7.98
CA TYR A 76 -14.43 -12.78 -8.25
C TYR A 76 -15.52 -13.26 -7.29
N GLN A 77 -15.45 -12.88 -6.01
CA GLN A 77 -16.53 -13.18 -5.04
C GLN A 77 -17.82 -12.45 -5.41
N ASP A 78 -17.74 -11.18 -5.81
CA ASP A 78 -18.89 -10.41 -6.27
C ASP A 78 -19.53 -11.07 -7.51
N LEU A 79 -18.75 -11.56 -8.47
CA LEU A 79 -19.25 -12.35 -9.60
C LEU A 79 -19.97 -13.61 -9.13
N LYS A 80 -19.37 -14.39 -8.21
CA LYS A 80 -19.97 -15.63 -7.70
C LYS A 80 -21.27 -15.41 -6.94
N ASN A 81 -21.43 -14.26 -6.28
CA ASN A 81 -22.61 -13.90 -5.52
C ASN A 81 -23.65 -13.14 -6.36
N ASN A 82 -23.50 -13.08 -7.69
CA ASN A 82 -24.37 -12.32 -8.61
C ASN A 82 -24.46 -10.81 -8.28
N LEU A 83 -23.41 -10.26 -7.65
CA LEU A 83 -23.27 -8.83 -7.36
C LEU A 83 -22.54 -8.07 -8.48
N MET A 84 -21.98 -8.81 -9.45
CA MET A 84 -21.24 -8.30 -10.59
C MET A 84 -21.53 -9.16 -11.83
N THR A 85 -21.61 -8.54 -13.01
CA THR A 85 -21.78 -9.26 -14.28
C THR A 85 -20.47 -9.84 -14.80
N GLU A 86 -20.52 -10.85 -15.68
CA GLU A 86 -19.31 -11.37 -16.34
C GLU A 86 -18.59 -10.31 -17.18
N VAL A 87 -19.34 -9.38 -17.78
CA VAL A 87 -18.79 -8.26 -18.56
C VAL A 87 -17.99 -7.33 -17.65
N ASP A 88 -18.56 -6.94 -16.51
CA ASP A 88 -17.89 -6.08 -15.52
C ASP A 88 -16.66 -6.77 -14.92
N PHE A 89 -16.77 -8.07 -14.63
CA PHE A 89 -15.66 -8.86 -14.13
C PHE A 89 -14.51 -8.91 -15.15
N THR A 90 -14.83 -9.18 -16.43
CA THR A 90 -13.84 -9.21 -17.52
C THR A 90 -13.19 -7.85 -17.77
N ALA A 91 -13.94 -6.76 -17.62
CA ALA A 91 -13.38 -5.41 -17.68
C ALA A 91 -12.39 -5.17 -16.53
N ARG A 92 -12.74 -5.60 -15.31
CA ARG A 92 -11.87 -5.49 -14.13
C ARG A 92 -10.63 -6.37 -14.24
N THR A 93 -10.72 -7.60 -14.74
CA THR A 93 -9.54 -8.46 -14.96
C THR A 93 -8.54 -7.82 -15.88
N LYS A 94 -9.01 -7.07 -16.90
CA LYS A 94 -8.14 -6.30 -17.81
C LYS A 94 -7.52 -5.07 -17.14
N ILE A 95 -8.31 -4.30 -16.37
CA ILE A 95 -7.83 -3.11 -15.67
C ILE A 95 -6.76 -3.47 -14.63
N PHE A 96 -7.00 -4.56 -13.89
CA PHE A 96 -6.10 -5.00 -12.83
C PHE A 96 -5.00 -5.96 -13.31
N ASP A 97 -5.09 -6.44 -14.56
CA ASP A 97 -4.16 -7.40 -15.19
C ASP A 97 -3.88 -8.65 -14.33
N PHE A 98 -4.95 -9.28 -13.83
CA PHE A 98 -4.83 -10.50 -13.03
C PHE A 98 -5.34 -11.73 -13.78
N ASP A 99 -4.69 -12.86 -13.49
CA ASP A 99 -5.07 -14.17 -13.99
C ASP A 99 -6.23 -14.72 -13.15
N SER A 100 -7.43 -14.74 -13.72
CA SER A 100 -8.63 -15.21 -13.03
C SER A 100 -8.58 -16.69 -12.64
N SER A 101 -7.72 -17.51 -13.28
CA SER A 101 -7.53 -18.92 -12.91
C SER A 101 -6.80 -19.09 -11.58
N LYS A 102 -6.05 -18.06 -11.18
CA LYS A 102 -5.26 -18.01 -9.95
C LYS A 102 -6.03 -17.39 -8.79
N VAL A 103 -7.28 -16.99 -8.95
CA VAL A 103 -8.05 -16.40 -7.85
C VAL A 103 -8.51 -17.48 -6.86
N TYR A 104 -8.36 -17.19 -5.57
CA TYR A 104 -8.92 -18.02 -4.50
C TYR A 104 -10.44 -18.14 -4.63
N LYS A 105 -10.93 -19.38 -4.72
CA LYS A 105 -12.34 -19.66 -5.01
C LYS A 105 -13.24 -19.73 -3.78
N GLY A 106 -12.68 -19.82 -2.57
CA GLY A 106 -13.46 -19.84 -1.33
C GLY A 106 -13.83 -18.44 -0.84
N ARG A 107 -14.57 -18.37 0.28
CA ARG A 107 -14.93 -17.09 0.91
C ARG A 107 -13.70 -16.30 1.34
N SER A 108 -13.71 -14.99 1.07
CA SER A 108 -12.64 -14.05 1.42
C SER A 108 -13.07 -13.06 2.50
N LYS A 109 -12.16 -12.75 3.44
CA LYS A 109 -12.21 -11.60 4.34
C LYS A 109 -11.17 -10.53 3.96
N SER A 110 -11.20 -10.11 2.69
CA SER A 110 -10.35 -9.02 2.15
C SER A 110 -11.03 -7.66 2.11
N ILE A 111 -12.29 -7.56 2.53
CA ILE A 111 -13.07 -6.33 2.50
C ILE A 111 -13.08 -5.72 3.90
N VAL A 112 -12.67 -4.47 3.98
CA VAL A 112 -12.78 -3.62 5.18
C VAL A 112 -13.98 -2.71 5.00
N TYR A 113 -14.83 -2.64 6.03
CA TYR A 113 -15.98 -1.74 6.06
C TYR A 113 -15.68 -0.53 6.93
N CYS A 114 -16.10 0.63 6.44
CA CYS A 114 -15.91 1.89 7.14
C CYS A 114 -17.24 2.63 7.18
N LEU A 115 -17.69 3.01 8.37
CA LEU A 115 -18.76 3.98 8.54
C LEU A 115 -18.17 5.39 8.51
N VAL A 116 -18.77 6.29 7.75
CA VAL A 116 -18.53 7.73 7.85
C VAL A 116 -19.86 8.44 8.05
N GLY A 117 -19.91 9.31 9.04
CA GLY A 117 -21.13 9.98 9.43
C GLY A 117 -20.89 11.30 10.14
N THR A 118 -21.98 11.86 10.62
CA THR A 118 -21.97 13.08 11.41
C THR A 118 -22.82 12.85 12.66
N TYR A 119 -22.27 13.20 13.83
CA TYR A 119 -23.02 13.21 15.07
C TYR A 119 -24.08 14.32 15.09
N SER A 120 -25.04 14.22 16.01
CA SER A 120 -26.09 15.24 16.20
C SER A 120 -25.55 16.65 16.46
N ASP A 121 -24.36 16.78 17.05
CA ASP A 121 -23.68 18.06 17.30
C ASP A 121 -22.90 18.61 16.08
N GLY A 122 -22.91 17.89 14.96
CA GLY A 122 -22.23 18.29 13.72
C GLY A 122 -20.81 17.77 13.56
N LYS A 123 -20.27 17.03 14.53
CA LYS A 123 -18.93 16.43 14.42
C LYS A 123 -18.90 15.30 13.42
N LYS A 124 -17.91 15.30 12.52
CA LYS A 124 -17.70 14.19 11.58
C LYS A 124 -17.03 13.04 12.30
N VAL A 125 -17.51 11.83 12.03
CA VAL A 125 -17.00 10.60 12.64
C VAL A 125 -16.70 9.56 11.57
N VAL A 126 -15.62 8.81 11.79
CA VAL A 126 -15.28 7.63 11.00
C VAL A 126 -15.07 6.46 11.95
N ILE A 127 -15.62 5.31 11.60
CA ILE A 127 -15.43 4.05 12.34
C ILE A 127 -15.03 3.00 11.31
N ILE A 128 -14.00 2.22 11.59
CA ILE A 128 -13.52 1.15 10.71
C ILE A 128 -13.78 -0.18 11.41
N ASP A 129 -14.44 -1.12 10.74
CA ASP A 129 -14.73 -2.46 11.26
C ASP A 129 -13.42 -3.25 11.37
N GLN A 130 -12.83 -3.28 12.57
CA GLN A 130 -11.52 -3.87 12.82
C GLN A 130 -11.59 -5.40 12.94
N ASN A 131 -12.74 -5.90 13.41
CA ASN A 131 -12.97 -7.31 13.72
C ASN A 131 -13.66 -8.07 12.58
N GLY A 132 -14.25 -7.36 11.62
CA GLY A 132 -15.03 -7.92 10.52
C GLY A 132 -16.33 -8.57 11.00
N ASP A 133 -16.90 -8.08 12.10
CA ASP A 133 -18.11 -8.61 12.74
C ASP A 133 -19.36 -7.76 12.43
N TYR A 134 -19.21 -6.70 11.62
CA TYR A 134 -20.25 -5.75 11.24
C TYR A 134 -20.81 -4.94 12.42
N ASN A 135 -20.07 -4.83 13.54
CA ASN A 135 -20.51 -4.12 14.74
C ASN A 135 -19.66 -2.88 15.05
N PHE A 136 -20.02 -1.74 14.47
CA PHE A 136 -19.29 -0.49 14.69
C PHE A 136 -19.32 0.02 16.14
N ASN A 137 -20.13 -0.57 17.04
CA ASN A 137 -20.17 -0.17 18.44
C ASN A 137 -18.95 -0.61 19.25
N ASN A 138 -18.19 -1.61 18.77
CA ASN A 138 -17.02 -2.15 19.48
C ASN A 138 -15.68 -1.68 18.88
N ASP A 139 -15.72 -0.91 17.79
CA ASP A 139 -14.56 -0.45 17.06
C ASP A 139 -14.07 0.94 17.53
N HIS A 140 -12.83 1.28 17.17
CA HIS A 140 -12.29 2.61 17.44
C HIS A 140 -13.03 3.70 16.64
N ILE A 141 -13.45 4.74 17.37
CA ILE A 141 -14.17 5.90 16.82
C ILE A 141 -13.18 7.04 16.59
N PHE A 142 -13.02 7.44 15.33
CA PHE A 142 -12.29 8.64 14.96
C PHE A 142 -13.25 9.83 14.90
N ALA A 143 -13.21 10.70 15.92
CA ALA A 143 -13.93 11.96 15.91
C ALA A 143 -13.05 13.07 15.32
N PHE A 144 -13.48 13.66 14.22
CA PHE A 144 -12.80 14.75 13.54
C PHE A 144 -13.45 16.07 13.91
N ASP A 145 -13.07 16.57 15.09
CA ASP A 145 -13.60 17.81 15.67
C ASP A 145 -13.00 19.07 15.03
N PHE A 146 -11.83 18.93 14.41
CA PHE A 146 -10.97 20.06 14.08
C PHE A 146 -10.72 20.15 12.58
N ILE A 147 -11.27 21.21 11.99
CA ILE A 147 -10.72 21.81 10.78
C ILE A 147 -9.91 23.00 11.29
N PRO A 148 -8.56 22.95 11.31
CA PRO A 148 -7.76 24.12 11.61
C PRO A 148 -8.26 25.32 10.79
N GLU A 149 -8.27 26.55 11.32
CA GLU A 149 -8.85 27.69 10.57
C GLU A 149 -8.22 27.91 9.19
N SER A 150 -6.96 27.48 9.01
CA SER A 150 -6.22 27.48 7.74
C SER A 150 -6.61 26.36 6.78
N PHE A 151 -7.27 25.30 7.26
CA PHE A 151 -7.59 24.08 6.53
C PHE A 151 -8.95 24.16 5.85
N LYS A 152 -9.18 25.14 4.99
CA LYS A 152 -10.49 25.33 4.35
C LYS A 152 -10.51 24.72 2.94
N PRO A 153 -11.66 24.14 2.52
CA PRO A 153 -11.81 23.72 1.14
C PRO A 153 -11.81 24.92 0.19
N ASP A 154 -11.42 24.69 -1.05
CA ASP A 154 -11.59 25.66 -2.14
C ASP A 154 -13.07 25.88 -2.51
N GLN A 155 -13.33 26.73 -3.50
CA GLN A 155 -14.69 27.02 -3.98
C GLN A 155 -15.42 25.77 -4.52
N ALA A 156 -14.69 24.74 -4.94
CA ALA A 156 -15.23 23.47 -5.41
C ALA A 156 -15.42 22.45 -4.28
N GLY A 157 -15.07 22.80 -3.04
CA GLY A 157 -15.21 21.93 -1.87
C GLY A 157 -14.02 20.98 -1.66
N PHE A 158 -12.87 21.21 -2.31
CA PHE A 158 -11.69 20.35 -2.21
C PHE A 158 -10.63 20.92 -1.27
N PHE A 159 -10.04 20.05 -0.45
CA PHE A 159 -8.96 20.37 0.47
C PHE A 159 -7.58 20.22 -0.21
N SER A 160 -6.61 21.03 0.21
CA SER A 160 -5.23 20.91 -0.24
C SER A 160 -4.62 19.57 0.18
N SER A 161 -4.09 18.79 -0.78
CA SER A 161 -3.42 17.51 -0.47
C SER A 161 -2.27 17.67 0.52
N LYS A 162 -1.53 18.80 0.46
CA LYS A 162 -0.42 19.09 1.37
C LYS A 162 -0.90 19.22 2.81
N GLU A 163 -1.99 19.93 3.02
CA GLU A 163 -2.53 20.17 4.36
C GLU A 163 -3.18 18.90 4.91
N VAL A 164 -3.89 18.14 4.08
CA VAL A 164 -4.46 16.85 4.51
C VAL A 164 -3.35 15.89 4.93
N ASN A 165 -2.25 15.79 4.16
CA ASN A 165 -1.11 14.94 4.56
C ASN A 165 -0.51 15.38 5.91
N LYS A 166 -0.34 16.70 6.12
CA LYS A 166 0.17 17.22 7.39
C LYS A 166 -0.75 16.83 8.56
N PHE A 167 -2.05 17.02 8.41
CA PHE A 167 -3.04 16.61 9.41
C PHE A 167 -2.99 15.11 9.70
N LEU A 168 -2.88 14.26 8.67
CA LEU A 168 -2.79 12.81 8.85
C LEU A 168 -1.50 12.38 9.59
N ASP A 169 -0.39 13.08 9.36
CA ASP A 169 0.89 12.81 10.03
C ASP A 169 0.87 13.23 11.51
N GLU A 170 0.19 14.34 11.83
CA GLU A 170 0.21 14.95 13.16
C GLU A 170 -0.92 14.44 14.08
N GLU A 171 -2.11 14.20 13.53
CA GLU A 171 -3.35 14.04 14.33
C GLU A 171 -4.03 12.67 14.17
N VAL A 172 -3.70 11.90 13.12
CA VAL A 172 -4.41 10.64 12.82
C VAL A 172 -3.51 9.42 13.02
N THR A 173 -3.87 8.62 14.02
CA THR A 173 -3.24 7.32 14.28
C THR A 173 -3.80 6.26 13.34
N ALA A 174 -2.92 5.39 12.81
CA ALA A 174 -3.36 4.25 12.01
C ALA A 174 -4.00 3.17 12.89
N VAL A 175 -5.06 2.54 12.42
CA VAL A 175 -5.63 1.34 13.05
C VAL A 175 -5.10 0.09 12.37
N GLU A 176 -4.79 -0.92 13.18
CA GLU A 176 -4.49 -2.26 12.70
C GLU A 176 -5.77 -3.03 12.44
N ILE A 177 -5.84 -3.67 11.27
CA ILE A 177 -7.00 -4.46 10.84
C ILE A 177 -6.51 -5.81 10.34
N LYS A 178 -7.13 -6.88 10.85
CA LYS A 178 -6.83 -8.23 10.44
C LYS A 178 -7.66 -8.60 9.21
N VAL A 179 -6.97 -8.90 8.12
CA VAL A 179 -7.56 -9.27 6.84
C VAL A 179 -6.98 -10.59 6.33
N GLU A 180 -7.68 -11.20 5.37
CA GLU A 180 -7.14 -12.30 4.61
C GLU A 180 -6.33 -11.76 3.42
N GLY A 181 -5.07 -12.21 3.35
CA GLY A 181 -4.20 -12.04 2.22
C GLY A 181 -4.28 -13.22 1.26
N PHE A 182 -3.96 -12.96 -0.01
CA PHE A 182 -3.97 -13.98 -1.05
C PHE A 182 -2.70 -13.94 -1.89
N TYR A 183 -2.26 -15.13 -2.26
CA TYR A 183 -1.30 -15.32 -3.33
C TYR A 183 -1.75 -16.48 -4.18
N ASP A 184 -2.05 -16.20 -5.44
CA ASP A 184 -2.76 -17.13 -6.29
C ASP A 184 -3.94 -17.74 -5.50
N THR A 185 -4.03 -19.07 -5.44
CA THR A 185 -5.10 -19.79 -4.74
C THR A 185 -4.82 -20.03 -3.27
N THR A 186 -3.72 -19.50 -2.72
CA THR A 186 -3.34 -19.67 -1.31
C THR A 186 -3.77 -18.47 -0.48
N ARG A 187 -4.42 -18.75 0.65
CA ARG A 187 -4.89 -17.76 1.62
C ARG A 187 -3.97 -17.72 2.85
N TYR A 188 -3.72 -16.52 3.38
CA TYR A 188 -2.98 -16.31 4.63
C TYR A 188 -3.60 -15.17 5.45
N SER A 189 -3.23 -15.08 6.72
CA SER A 189 -3.65 -13.96 7.59
C SER A 189 -2.65 -12.82 7.46
N ARG A 190 -3.15 -11.58 7.41
CA ARG A 190 -2.33 -10.37 7.38
C ARG A 190 -2.95 -9.29 8.24
N ASN A 191 -2.10 -8.50 8.90
CA ASN A 191 -2.51 -7.23 9.48
C ASN A 191 -2.11 -6.10 8.53
N ILE A 192 -2.99 -5.12 8.36
CA ILE A 192 -2.74 -3.90 7.62
C ILE A 192 -2.99 -2.69 8.51
N LEU A 193 -2.26 -1.60 8.25
CA LEU A 193 -2.42 -0.34 8.96
C LEU A 193 -3.16 0.67 8.08
N ILE A 194 -4.31 1.16 8.56
CA ILE A 194 -5.16 2.10 7.82
C ILE A 194 -5.31 3.41 8.60
N LYS A 195 -5.11 4.54 7.92
CA LYS A 195 -5.58 5.85 8.38
C LYS A 195 -6.83 6.27 7.60
N PRO A 196 -7.94 6.65 8.28
CA PRO A 196 -9.08 7.26 7.61
C PRO A 196 -8.74 8.67 7.12
N VAL A 197 -9.25 9.03 5.94
CA VAL A 197 -9.05 10.35 5.31
C VAL A 197 -10.42 10.94 4.97
N PRO A 198 -11.04 11.71 5.88
CA PRO A 198 -12.40 12.23 5.73
C PRO A 198 -12.49 13.52 4.88
N TYR A 199 -11.36 13.99 4.35
CA TYR A 199 -11.23 15.26 3.64
C TYR A 199 -10.96 15.04 2.15
N ASN A 200 -11.89 15.50 1.31
CA ASN A 200 -11.85 15.28 -0.13
C ASN A 200 -10.82 16.19 -0.81
N THR A 201 -9.84 15.61 -1.51
CA THR A 201 -8.78 16.37 -2.21
C THR A 201 -8.99 16.52 -3.72
N GLY A 202 -10.14 16.13 -4.26
CA GLY A 202 -10.41 16.25 -5.71
C GLY A 202 -11.23 15.13 -6.33
N VAL A 203 -11.95 14.34 -5.53
CA VAL A 203 -12.83 13.26 -5.99
C VAL A 203 -14.23 13.83 -6.20
N GLY A 204 -14.75 13.80 -7.42
CA GLY A 204 -16.15 14.14 -7.68
C GLY A 204 -17.06 12.96 -7.36
N TYR A 205 -18.16 13.21 -6.64
CA TYR A 205 -19.20 12.22 -6.39
C TYR A 205 -20.47 12.51 -7.20
N PRO A 206 -21.19 11.49 -7.69
CA PRO A 206 -22.47 11.69 -8.37
C PRO A 206 -23.56 12.25 -7.46
N ASN A 207 -23.52 11.96 -6.15
CA ASN A 207 -24.53 12.41 -5.20
C ASN A 207 -23.91 13.26 -4.08
N LYS A 208 -24.75 14.16 -3.53
CA LYS A 208 -24.35 15.15 -2.52
C LYS A 208 -23.98 14.50 -1.18
N THR A 209 -24.69 13.46 -0.77
CA THR A 209 -24.42 12.77 0.50
C THR A 209 -23.03 12.13 0.52
N GLU A 210 -22.60 11.47 -0.55
CA GLU A 210 -21.25 10.92 -0.67
C GLU A 210 -20.17 11.99 -0.77
N GLN A 211 -20.49 13.15 -1.36
CA GLN A 211 -19.58 14.31 -1.37
C GLN A 211 -19.37 14.85 0.05
N GLU A 212 -20.45 15.02 0.83
CA GLU A 212 -20.42 15.51 2.22
C GLU A 212 -19.73 14.50 3.16
N LEU A 213 -20.07 13.23 3.00
CA LEU A 213 -19.53 12.08 3.73
C LEU A 213 -18.40 11.41 2.94
N HIS A 214 -17.52 12.22 2.37
CA HIS A 214 -16.31 11.72 1.72
C HIS A 214 -15.49 10.88 2.72
N LEU A 215 -15.04 9.72 2.25
CA LEU A 215 -14.03 8.94 2.92
C LEU A 215 -13.11 8.30 1.88
N SER A 216 -11.82 8.60 2.02
CA SER A 216 -10.74 7.80 1.48
C SER A 216 -9.99 7.15 2.65
N ILE A 217 -9.07 6.25 2.33
CA ILE A 217 -8.13 5.72 3.32
C ILE A 217 -6.70 5.89 2.83
N GLU A 218 -5.77 5.83 3.76
CA GLU A 218 -4.35 5.69 3.47
C GLU A 218 -3.85 4.39 4.11
N LEU A 219 -3.17 3.56 3.31
CA LEU A 219 -2.41 2.44 3.83
C LEU A 219 -1.09 2.97 4.39
N SER A 220 -0.94 2.97 5.71
CA SER A 220 0.24 3.47 6.41
C SER A 220 1.28 2.37 6.62
N GLU A 221 1.50 1.58 5.57
CA GLU A 221 2.49 0.51 5.52
C GLU A 221 3.28 0.57 4.22
N HIS A 222 4.57 0.26 4.30
CA HIS A 222 5.45 0.16 3.16
C HIS A 222 6.58 -0.82 3.45
N LEU A 223 7.26 -1.30 2.41
CA LEU A 223 8.42 -2.17 2.56
C LEU A 223 9.68 -1.32 2.44
N GLU A 224 10.62 -1.44 3.37
CA GLU A 224 11.91 -0.75 3.30
C GLU A 224 13.06 -1.72 3.55
N GLY A 225 14.12 -1.61 2.74
CA GLY A 225 15.32 -2.41 2.84
C GLY A 225 16.58 -1.57 2.67
N GLU A 226 17.68 -2.02 3.26
CA GLU A 226 18.98 -1.36 3.12
C GLU A 226 19.93 -2.14 2.21
N PHE A 227 20.81 -1.43 1.50
CA PHE A 227 21.86 -2.04 0.70
C PHE A 227 23.09 -1.13 0.61
N ILE A 228 24.25 -1.72 0.30
CA ILE A 228 25.52 -1.01 0.14
C ILE A 228 25.95 -1.07 -1.32
N LEU A 229 26.31 0.09 -1.89
CA LEU A 229 26.88 0.22 -3.23
C LEU A 229 28.03 1.23 -3.18
N ASN A 230 29.20 0.89 -3.74
CA ASN A 230 30.40 1.75 -3.73
C ASN A 230 30.74 2.30 -2.33
N SER A 231 30.67 1.44 -1.30
CA SER A 231 30.90 1.78 0.10
C SER A 231 29.95 2.85 0.68
N LYS A 232 28.81 3.11 0.04
CA LYS A 232 27.75 4.00 0.54
C LYS A 232 26.50 3.19 0.84
N LYS A 233 25.82 3.56 1.93
CA LYS A 233 24.57 2.93 2.34
C LYS A 233 23.36 3.65 1.72
N TYR A 234 22.45 2.85 1.20
CA TYR A 234 21.21 3.28 0.59
C TYR A 234 20.02 2.55 1.22
N TYR A 235 18.87 3.20 1.17
CA TYR A 235 17.59 2.62 1.55
C TYR A 235 16.71 2.57 0.31
N LEU A 236 16.11 1.41 0.05
CA LEU A 236 15.10 1.20 -0.96
C LEU A 236 13.76 1.05 -0.25
N SER A 237 12.79 1.87 -0.62
CA SER A 237 11.42 1.76 -0.16
C SER A 237 10.52 1.36 -1.32
N MET A 238 9.68 0.37 -1.09
CA MET A 238 8.73 -0.16 -2.05
C MET A 238 7.31 0.09 -1.60
N TYR A 239 6.54 0.64 -2.54
CA TYR A 239 5.14 0.94 -2.37
C TYR A 239 4.42 0.31 -3.54
N ASN A 240 3.67 -0.70 -3.19
CA ASN A 240 2.66 -1.23 -4.05
C ASN A 240 1.37 -1.00 -3.28
N ILE A 241 0.35 -0.45 -3.94
CA ILE A 241 -0.94 -0.20 -3.29
C ILE A 241 -1.42 -1.49 -2.60
N LEU A 242 -1.01 -2.67 -3.10
CA LEU A 242 -1.13 -3.96 -2.43
C LEU A 242 0.04 -4.89 -2.84
N PRO A 243 1.06 -5.13 -1.99
CA PRO A 243 2.35 -5.75 -2.35
C PRO A 243 2.35 -7.16 -2.95
N TYR A 244 1.19 -7.81 -3.10
CA TYR A 244 1.07 -9.21 -3.51
C TYR A 244 0.25 -9.43 -4.78
N LEU A 245 -0.29 -8.36 -5.38
CA LEU A 245 -0.73 -8.40 -6.77
C LEU A 245 0.49 -8.80 -7.61
N THR A 246 0.44 -9.99 -8.19
CA THR A 246 1.47 -10.56 -9.06
C THR A 246 2.20 -9.46 -9.85
N TYR A 247 3.53 -9.50 -9.85
CA TYR A 247 4.47 -8.61 -10.57
C TYR A 247 4.15 -8.36 -12.07
N LYS A 248 3.11 -8.99 -12.62
CA LYS A 248 2.53 -8.67 -13.93
C LYS A 248 2.16 -7.18 -14.04
N ASN A 249 1.62 -6.56 -13.00
CA ASN A 249 1.21 -5.14 -13.06
C ASN A 249 2.33 -4.19 -12.59
N LYS A 250 3.43 -4.14 -13.36
CA LYS A 250 4.57 -3.25 -13.12
C LYS A 250 4.16 -1.78 -12.91
N SER A 251 3.08 -1.32 -13.53
CA SER A 251 2.63 0.09 -13.48
C SER A 251 2.26 0.65 -12.10
N PHE A 252 1.98 -0.20 -11.10
CA PHE A 252 1.63 0.26 -9.74
C PHE A 252 2.76 0.11 -8.72
N LEU A 253 3.87 -0.53 -9.11
CA LEU A 253 5.05 -0.64 -8.29
C LEU A 253 5.80 0.69 -8.29
N ARG A 254 5.92 1.32 -7.12
CA ARG A 254 6.78 2.49 -6.92
C ARG A 254 7.94 2.07 -6.04
N LEU A 255 9.13 2.07 -6.62
CA LEU A 255 10.39 1.96 -5.88
C LEU A 255 10.97 3.36 -5.74
N LEU A 256 11.40 3.67 -4.52
CA LEU A 256 11.98 4.95 -4.19
C LEU A 256 13.24 4.67 -3.39
N PHE A 257 14.35 5.35 -3.67
CA PHE A 257 15.60 5.10 -2.96
C PHE A 257 16.16 6.39 -2.34
N ARG A 258 16.92 6.28 -1.26
CA ARG A 258 17.60 7.43 -0.63
C ARG A 258 18.96 7.00 -0.11
N LYS A 259 19.88 7.96 0.01
CA LYS A 259 21.11 7.75 0.78
C LYS A 259 20.82 7.86 2.28
N GLU A 260 21.67 7.27 3.10
CA GLU A 260 21.48 7.22 4.56
C GLU A 260 21.24 8.56 5.25
N ASN A 261 21.83 9.64 4.73
CA ASN A 261 21.70 10.98 5.31
C ASN A 261 20.86 11.94 4.44
N GLU A 262 20.14 11.41 3.44
CA GLU A 262 19.26 12.22 2.60
C GLU A 262 17.81 12.06 3.06
N GLU A 263 17.12 13.20 3.20
CA GLU A 263 15.67 13.18 3.32
C GLU A 263 15.05 12.60 2.05
N PHE A 264 13.91 11.97 2.22
CA PHE A 264 13.15 11.41 1.12
C PHE A 264 12.68 12.53 0.17
N ASN A 265 13.32 12.68 -1.00
CA ASN A 265 12.94 13.68 -2.01
C ASN A 265 12.43 13.02 -3.30
N SER A 266 11.10 13.01 -3.46
CA SER A 266 10.45 12.40 -4.63
C SER A 266 10.77 13.06 -5.97
N LYS A 267 11.25 14.31 -5.99
CA LYS A 267 11.58 15.00 -7.25
C LYS A 267 12.85 14.46 -7.92
N ASN A 268 13.77 13.91 -7.13
CA ASN A 268 15.01 13.32 -7.63
C ASN A 268 14.89 11.82 -7.96
N ASN A 269 13.79 11.18 -7.54
CA ASN A 269 13.55 9.74 -7.66
C ASN A 269 12.48 9.39 -8.70
N ASN A 270 12.33 10.21 -9.74
CA ASN A 270 11.36 9.99 -10.80
C ASN A 270 11.75 8.83 -11.70
N SER A 271 11.56 7.60 -11.22
CA SER A 271 11.20 6.49 -12.10
C SER A 271 9.71 6.22 -11.92
N ASN A 272 8.87 7.02 -12.58
CA ASN A 272 7.56 6.52 -13.01
C ASN A 272 7.72 5.36 -14.02
N HIS A 273 8.96 5.06 -14.43
CA HIS A 273 9.34 3.83 -15.11
C HIS A 273 9.54 2.70 -14.10
N PRO A 274 8.66 1.69 -14.08
CA PRO A 274 8.70 0.61 -13.09
C PRO A 274 9.82 -0.41 -13.35
N ASP A 275 10.73 -0.12 -14.28
CA ASP A 275 11.74 -1.07 -14.75
C ASP A 275 13.17 -0.70 -14.35
N PHE A 276 13.44 0.54 -13.90
CA PHE A 276 14.80 0.94 -13.53
C PHE A 276 14.88 2.05 -12.48
N LEU A 277 16.01 2.09 -11.77
CA LEU A 277 16.43 3.12 -10.83
C LEU A 277 17.75 3.74 -11.31
N ILE A 278 17.92 5.04 -11.13
CA ILE A 278 19.21 5.72 -11.38
C ILE A 278 19.93 5.89 -10.05
N ILE A 279 21.02 5.16 -9.82
CA ILE A 279 21.82 5.24 -8.59
C ILE A 279 23.23 5.70 -8.99
N GLU A 280 23.65 6.87 -8.50
CA GLU A 280 24.94 7.49 -8.87
C GLU A 280 25.16 7.62 -10.40
N ASN A 281 24.16 8.13 -11.12
CA ASN A 281 24.14 8.25 -12.59
C ASN A 281 24.25 6.91 -13.35
N LYS A 282 24.18 5.77 -12.66
CA LYS A 282 24.13 4.43 -13.26
C LYS A 282 22.70 3.91 -13.25
N LYS A 283 22.28 3.32 -14.35
CA LYS A 283 20.96 2.71 -14.49
C LYS A 283 20.99 1.27 -13.94
N TYR A 284 20.09 0.97 -13.01
CA TYR A 284 19.86 -0.37 -12.47
C TYR A 284 18.45 -0.81 -12.83
N LEU A 285 18.32 -1.91 -13.57
CA LEU A 285 17.04 -2.52 -13.88
C LEU A 285 16.50 -3.29 -12.68
N ILE A 286 15.20 -3.27 -12.47
CA ILE A 286 14.53 -4.13 -11.49
C ILE A 286 14.39 -5.51 -12.13
N ALA A 287 15.32 -6.41 -11.81
CA ALA A 287 15.38 -7.75 -12.41
C ALA A 287 14.26 -8.65 -11.87
N SER A 288 13.97 -8.56 -10.57
CA SER A 288 12.85 -9.26 -9.94
C SER A 288 12.48 -8.63 -8.60
N VAL A 289 11.22 -8.80 -8.21
CA VAL A 289 10.74 -8.61 -6.84
C VAL A 289 10.22 -9.96 -6.36
N SER A 290 10.58 -10.37 -5.15
CA SER A 290 10.09 -11.62 -4.59
C SER A 290 8.57 -11.60 -4.45
N ARG A 291 8.00 -12.79 -4.30
CA ARG A 291 6.57 -13.00 -4.09
C ARG A 291 5.98 -12.13 -2.99
N PHE A 292 6.70 -11.96 -1.88
CA PHE A 292 6.20 -11.21 -0.72
C PHE A 292 6.67 -9.76 -0.71
N GLY A 293 7.45 -9.35 -1.71
CA GLY A 293 8.10 -8.05 -1.72
C GLY A 293 9.23 -7.91 -0.70
N ASP A 294 9.57 -8.98 0.01
CA ASP A 294 10.63 -9.06 1.02
C ASP A 294 12.05 -9.12 0.42
N GLU A 295 12.16 -9.19 -0.91
CA GLU A 295 13.42 -9.07 -1.64
C GLU A 295 13.23 -8.37 -2.98
N VAL A 296 14.15 -7.47 -3.32
CA VAL A 296 14.26 -6.84 -4.65
C VAL A 296 15.64 -7.09 -5.21
N ILE A 297 15.71 -7.57 -6.45
CA ILE A 297 16.96 -7.77 -7.18
C ILE A 297 17.10 -6.67 -8.24
N LEU A 298 18.16 -5.88 -8.12
CA LEU A 298 18.53 -4.84 -9.07
C LEU A 298 19.72 -5.31 -9.90
N ARG A 299 19.71 -5.06 -11.21
CA ARG A 299 20.80 -5.42 -12.11
C ARG A 299 21.32 -4.19 -12.84
N TYR A 300 22.62 -3.95 -12.80
CA TYR A 300 23.27 -2.87 -13.54
C TYR A 300 23.02 -3.01 -15.05
N SER A 301 22.55 -1.93 -15.67
CA SER A 301 22.38 -1.78 -17.12
C SER A 301 23.69 -1.22 -17.69
N LYS A 302 24.34 -1.98 -18.57
CA LYS A 302 25.54 -1.53 -19.31
C LYS A 302 25.20 -0.60 -20.48
N ASP A 303 23.92 -0.52 -20.83
CA ASP A 303 23.35 0.36 -21.85
C ASP A 303 23.03 1.76 -21.31
#